data_AF-A0A2U1UX99-F1
#
_entry.id   AF-A0A2U1UX99-F1
#
_cell.length_a   1.000
_cell.length_b   1.000
_cell.length_c   1.000
_cell.angle_alpha   90.00
_cell.angle_beta   90.00
_cell.angle_gamma   90.00
#
_symmetry.space_group_name_H-M   'P 1'
#
loop_
_entity.id
_entity.type
_entity.pdbx_description
1 polymer ?
#
loop_
_entity_poly.entity_id
_entity_poly.type
_entity_poly.pdbx_seq_one_letter_code
_entity_poly.pdbx_strand_id
1 'polypeptide(L)' 'VGKLLSAARRRAAVEHVRASLGVSERFACRVLGQHRATQRQAPAPPDDEAALTAAIIGLARQYGRYGYRRIT' A
#
# COMPACT_ATOMS: atom_id res chain seq x y z
N VAL A 1 -3.46 13.04 19.68
CA VAL A 1 -2.31 13.32 18.78
C VAL A 1 -2.46 12.49 17.53
N GLY A 2 -2.98 13.07 16.45
CA GLY A 2 -3.23 12.38 15.18
C GLY A 2 -1.92 11.98 14.50
N LYS A 3 -1.85 10.77 13.93
CA LYS A 3 -0.65 10.28 13.25
C LYS A 3 -0.39 11.16 12.02
N LEU A 4 0.67 11.99 12.08
CA LEU A 4 1.10 12.88 11.00
C LEU A 4 1.39 12.16 9.67
N LEU A 5 1.62 10.84 9.69
CA LEU A 5 1.76 10.01 8.49
C LEU A 5 1.16 8.61 8.74
N SER A 6 0.41 8.09 7.76
CA SER A 6 0.05 6.67 7.70
C SER A 6 1.31 5.81 7.50
N ALA A 7 1.24 4.50 7.78
CA ALA A 7 2.36 3.60 7.54
C ALA A 7 2.86 3.68 6.08
N ALA A 8 1.94 3.75 5.12
CA ALA A 8 2.26 3.92 3.69
C ALA A 8 3.01 5.23 3.41
N ARG A 9 2.60 6.36 4.01
CA ARG A 9 3.28 7.65 3.82
C ARG A 9 4.70 7.66 4.41
N ARG A 10 4.93 6.99 5.55
CA ARG A 10 6.29 6.81 6.10
C ARG A 10 7.17 5.94 5.20
N ARG A 11 6.60 4.94 4.54
CA ARG A 11 7.32 4.15 3.51
C ARG A 11 7.76 5.03 2.35
N ALA A 12 6.83 5.80 1.79
CA ALA A 12 7.13 6.73 0.70
C ALA A 12 8.20 7.75 1.08
N ALA A 13 8.20 8.26 2.33
CA ALA A 13 9.24 9.18 2.81
C ALA A 13 10.63 8.53 2.85
N VAL A 14 10.75 7.26 3.28
CA VAL A 14 12.03 6.53 3.26
C VAL A 14 12.53 6.33 1.83
N GLU A 15 11.65 5.90 0.91
CA GLU A 15 12.03 5.72 -0.50
C GLU A 15 12.42 7.05 -1.16
N HIS A 16 11.72 8.13 -0.87
CA HIS A 16 12.08 9.45 -1.34
C HIS A 16 13.46 9.88 -0.84
N VAL A 17 13.76 9.69 0.46
CA VAL A 17 15.08 10.02 1.01
C VAL A 17 16.20 9.18 0.40
N ARG A 18 15.95 7.88 0.15
CA ARG A 18 16.91 7.01 -0.54
C ARG A 18 17.19 7.50 -1.96
N ALA A 19 16.14 7.86 -2.71
CA ALA A 19 16.26 8.35 -4.08
C ALA A 19 16.94 9.72 -4.15
N SER A 20 16.57 10.65 -3.27
CA SER A 20 17.08 12.02 -3.28
C SER A 20 18.50 12.17 -2.73
N LEU A 21 18.88 11.36 -1.72
CA LEU A 21 20.17 11.49 -1.03
C LEU A 21 21.13 10.32 -1.30
N GLY A 22 20.72 9.29 -2.05
CA GLY A 22 21.56 8.13 -2.37
C GLY A 22 21.93 7.27 -1.15
N VAL A 23 21.21 7.41 -0.04
CA VAL A 23 21.54 6.73 1.22
C VAL A 23 20.97 5.32 1.29
N SER A 24 21.60 4.46 2.09
CA SER A 24 21.09 3.11 2.34
C SER A 24 19.74 3.15 3.07
N GLU A 25 18.89 2.15 2.81
CA GLU A 25 17.60 1.95 3.50
C GLU A 25 17.77 1.94 5.02
N ARG A 26 18.82 1.28 5.52
CA ARG A 26 19.12 1.18 6.95
C ARG A 26 19.36 2.56 7.57
N PHE A 27 20.08 3.43 6.84
CA PHE A 27 20.35 4.80 7.28
C PHE A 27 19.07 5.64 7.25
N ALA A 28 18.33 5.62 6.14
CA ALA A 28 17.06 6.34 6.01
C ALA A 28 16.04 5.93 7.08
N CYS A 29 15.91 4.62 7.36
CA CYS A 29 15.02 4.10 8.41
C CYS A 29 15.41 4.60 9.80
N ARG A 30 16.72 4.59 10.13
CA ARG A 30 17.21 5.04 11.43
C ARG A 30 16.93 6.53 11.64
N VAL A 31 17.21 7.36 10.63
CA VAL A 31 17.02 8.82 10.70
C VAL A 31 15.54 9.18 10.78
N LEU A 32 14.68 8.50 10.00
CA LEU A 32 13.24 8.76 9.97
C LEU A 32 12.46 8.06 11.10
N GLY A 33 13.14 7.33 12.00
CA GLY A 33 12.50 6.60 13.11
C GLY A 33 11.58 5.46 12.65
N GLN A 34 11.77 4.96 11.43
CA GLN A 34 10.95 3.91 10.84
C GLN A 34 11.59 2.55 11.11
N HIS A 35 10.83 1.62 11.70
CA HIS A 35 11.34 0.26 11.91
C HIS A 35 11.61 -0.41 10.55
N ARG A 36 12.83 -0.95 10.40
CA ARG A 36 13.29 -1.54 9.14
C ARG A 36 12.43 -2.72 8.69
N ALA A 37 11.90 -3.52 9.62
CA ALA A 37 11.02 -4.63 9.26
C ALA A 37 9.76 -4.15 8.51
N THR A 38 9.25 -2.95 8.84
CA THR A 38 8.11 -2.37 8.13
C THR A 38 8.44 -2.01 6.68
N GLN A 39 9.68 -1.63 6.38
CA GLN A 39 10.12 -1.39 5.00
C GLN A 39 10.35 -2.70 4.25
N ARG A 40 11.00 -3.68 4.89
CA ARG A 40 11.24 -5.00 4.28
C ARG A 40 9.97 -5.81 4.05
N GLN A 41 8.97 -5.63 4.91
CA GLN A 41 7.64 -6.24 4.78
C GLN A 41 6.69 -5.18 4.19
N ALA A 42 6.97 -4.77 2.96
CA ALA A 42 6.00 -4.00 2.21
C ALA A 42 4.74 -4.86 2.03
N PRO A 43 3.52 -4.29 2.18
CA PRO A 43 2.30 -5.01 1.93
C PRO A 43 2.31 -5.43 0.46
N ALA A 44 2.35 -6.73 0.24
CA ALA A 44 2.03 -7.30 -1.06
C ALA A 44 0.50 -7.44 -1.12
N PRO A 45 -0.14 -7.00 -2.21
CA PRO A 45 -1.52 -7.41 -2.46
C PRO A 45 -1.57 -8.95 -2.52
N PRO A 46 -2.66 -9.59 -2.03
CA PRO A 46 -2.89 -11.01 -2.28
C PRO A 46 -2.82 -11.33 -3.78
N ASP A 47 -2.29 -12.49 -4.15
CA ASP A 47 -2.10 -12.90 -5.54
C ASP A 47 -3.42 -12.90 -6.34
N ASP A 48 -4.54 -13.11 -5.65
CA ASP A 48 -5.89 -13.16 -6.20
C ASP A 48 -6.63 -11.82 -6.20
N GLU A 49 -6.08 -10.76 -5.60
CA GLU A 49 -6.76 -9.45 -5.47
C GLU A 49 -7.12 -8.86 -6.84
N ALA A 50 -6.22 -8.98 -7.83
CA ALA A 50 -6.46 -8.52 -9.19
C ALA A 50 -7.58 -9.32 -9.89
N ALA A 51 -7.58 -10.65 -9.73
CA ALA A 51 -8.58 -11.53 -10.31
C ALA A 51 -9.97 -11.29 -9.68
N LEU A 52 -10.01 -11.16 -8.35
CA LEU A 52 -11.21 -10.83 -7.60
C LEU A 52 -11.80 -9.48 -8.03
N THR A 53 -10.95 -8.46 -8.16
CA THR A 53 -11.36 -7.13 -8.64
C THR A 53 -11.97 -7.20 -10.04
N ALA A 54 -11.34 -7.94 -10.95
CA ALA A 54 -11.87 -8.14 -12.30
C ALA A 54 -13.23 -8.87 -12.31
N ALA A 55 -13.40 -9.88 -11.47
CA ALA A 55 -14.66 -10.60 -11.31
C ALA A 55 -15.79 -9.70 -10.77
N ILE A 56 -15.50 -8.90 -9.73
CA ILE A 56 -16.42 -7.90 -9.17
C ILE A 56 -16.86 -6.89 -10.25
N ILE A 57 -15.90 -6.38 -11.03
CA ILE A 57 -16.21 -5.45 -12.14
C ILE A 57 -17.06 -6.14 -13.22
N GLY A 58 -16.78 -7.41 -13.55
CA GLY A 58 -17.57 -8.20 -14.49
C GLY A 58 -19.02 -8.36 -14.03
N LEU A 59 -19.22 -8.72 -12.77
CA LEU A 59 -20.56 -8.83 -12.15
C LEU A 59 -21.30 -7.49 -12.16
N ALA A 60 -20.61 -6.39 -11.81
CA ALA A 60 -21.20 -5.06 -11.84
C ALA A 60 -21.63 -4.64 -13.26
N ARG A 61 -20.84 -5.00 -14.28
CA ARG A 61 -21.18 -4.73 -15.69
C ARG A 61 -22.39 -5.55 -16.15
N GLN A 62 -22.47 -6.82 -15.74
CA GLN A 62 -23.58 -7.70 -16.09
C GLN A 62 -24.89 -7.30 -15.38
N TYR A 63 -24.78 -6.86 -14.12
CA TYR A 63 -25.91 -6.52 -13.27
C TYR A 63 -25.79 -5.08 -12.75
N GLY A 64 -25.87 -4.09 -13.64
CA GLY A 64 -25.65 -2.67 -13.30
C GLY A 64 -26.58 -2.06 -12.23
N ARG A 65 -27.69 -2.72 -11.87
CA ARG A 65 -28.56 -2.30 -10.74
C ARG A 65 -28.14 -2.87 -9.39
N TYR A 66 -27.19 -3.80 -9.37
CA TYR A 66 -26.76 -4.43 -8.13
C TYR A 66 -25.78 -3.48 -7.44
N GLY A 67 -26.13 -3.06 -6.23
CA GLY A 67 -25.21 -2.33 -5.36
C GLY A 67 -24.12 -3.25 -4.80
N TYR A 68 -23.09 -2.66 -4.20
CA TYR A 68 -21.92 -3.37 -3.67
C TYR A 68 -22.29 -4.60 -2.82
N ARG A 69 -23.34 -4.50 -1.99
CA ARG A 69 -23.82 -5.57 -1.09
C ARG A 69 -24.33 -6.84 -1.80
N ARG A 70 -24.60 -6.80 -3.10
CA ARG A 70 -24.98 -7.98 -3.91
C ARG A 70 -23.84 -8.49 -4.79
N ILE A 71 -22.73 -7.77 -4.89
CA ILE A 71 -21.62 -8.08 -5.79
C ILE A 71 -20.42 -8.64 -5.02
N THR A 72 -20.14 -8.11 -3.83
CA THR A 72 -19.14 -8.63 -2.88
C THR A 72 -19.73 -9.76 -2.04
#